data_AF-A0A7V8YHE5-F1
#
_entry.id   AF-A0A7V8YHE5-F1
#
_cell.length_a   1.000
_cell.length_b   1.000
_cell.length_c   1.000
_cell.angle_alpha   90.00
_cell.angle_beta   90.00
_cell.angle_gamma   90.00
#
_symmetry.space_group_name_H-M   'P 1'
#
loop_
_entity.id
_entity.type
_entity.pdbx_description
1 polymer ?
#
loop_
_entity_poly.entity_id
_entity_poly.type
_entity_poly.pdbx_seq_one_letter_code
_entity_poly.pdbx_strand_id
1 'polypeptide(L)'
;MIGLLVLLVAGLVAGAVPVPLVALAPGPTYDTLGTGVVTVSGRPVYPTTGHLQMTTVNVIDGLKVLSVLKSWLDPHEQLVPRDAIFPPE
;
A
#
# COMPACT_ATOMS: atom_id res chain seq x y z
N MET A 1 -1.21 -38.36 -16.38
CA MET A 1 -2.28 -37.64 -15.65
C MET A 1 -1.88 -37.26 -14.22
N ILE A 2 -1.35 -38.20 -13.41
CA ILE A 2 -0.91 -37.94 -12.02
C ILE A 2 0.17 -36.84 -11.92
N GLY A 3 1.17 -36.84 -12.80
CA GLY A 3 2.22 -35.80 -12.80
C GLY A 3 1.70 -34.38 -13.02
N LEU A 4 0.66 -34.21 -13.86
CA LEU A 4 0.02 -32.91 -14.09
C LEU A 4 -0.73 -32.44 -12.84
N LEU A 5 -1.42 -33.35 -12.14
CA LEU A 5 -2.11 -33.06 -10.89
C LEU A 5 -1.11 -32.60 -9.81
N VAL A 6 0.01 -33.31 -9.67
CA VAL A 6 1.06 -32.96 -8.68
C VAL A 6 1.66 -31.58 -8.98
N LEU A 7 1.96 -31.28 -10.26
CA LEU A 7 2.45 -29.97 -10.67
C LEU A 7 1.46 -28.84 -10.37
N LEU A 8 0.18 -29.06 -10.66
CA LEU A 8 -0.89 -28.09 -10.38
C LEU A 8 -1.00 -27.79 -8.88
N VAL A 9 -1.00 -28.83 -8.05
CA VAL A 9 -1.08 -28.68 -6.59
C VAL A 9 0.17 -27.98 -6.05
N ALA A 10 1.37 -28.36 -6.52
CA ALA A 10 2.62 -27.73 -6.10
C ALA A 10 2.65 -26.24 -6.48
N GLY A 11 2.21 -25.89 -7.70
CA GLY A 11 2.12 -24.51 -8.16
C GLY A 11 1.13 -23.67 -7.34
N LEU A 12 -0.02 -24.25 -6.98
CA LEU A 12 -1.01 -23.59 -6.12
C LEU A 12 -0.45 -23.31 -4.72
N VAL A 13 0.23 -24.30 -4.14
CA VAL A 13 0.85 -24.16 -2.80
C VAL A 13 1.96 -23.11 -2.85
N ALA A 14 2.86 -23.18 -3.83
CA ALA A 14 3.93 -22.20 -4.00
C ALA A 14 3.39 -20.77 -4.22
N GLY A 15 2.31 -20.64 -5.01
CA GLY A 15 1.66 -19.37 -5.26
C GLY A 15 0.97 -18.76 -4.03
N ALA A 16 0.64 -19.58 -3.03
CA ALA A 16 -0.05 -19.17 -1.81
C ALA A 16 0.90 -18.70 -0.70
N VAL A 17 2.21 -18.93 -0.83
CA VAL A 17 3.23 -18.52 0.15
C VAL A 17 3.40 -16.99 0.11
N PRO A 18 3.39 -16.32 1.28
CA PRO A 18 3.67 -14.89 1.34
C PRO A 18 5.14 -14.61 1.00
N VAL A 19 5.36 -13.55 0.22
CA VAL A 19 6.70 -13.10 -0.16
C VAL A 19 7.07 -11.83 0.62
N PRO A 20 8.37 -11.56 0.85
CA PRO A 20 8.83 -10.40 1.62
C PRO A 20 8.79 -9.10 0.77
N LEU A 21 7.67 -8.85 0.11
CA LEU A 21 7.41 -7.68 -0.72
C LEU A 21 6.12 -7.01 -0.25
N VAL A 22 6.12 -5.68 -0.29
CA VAL A 22 4.95 -4.84 -0.04
C VAL A 22 4.63 -4.01 -1.27
N ALA A 23 3.35 -3.70 -1.48
CA ALA A 23 2.91 -2.80 -2.54
C ALA A 23 2.56 -1.44 -1.95
N LEU A 24 3.08 -0.39 -2.57
CA LEU A 24 2.73 1.00 -2.29
C LEU A 24 1.70 1.45 -3.32
N ALA A 25 0.59 2.01 -2.85
CA ALA A 25 -0.47 2.54 -3.69
C ALA A 25 -0.86 3.96 -3.27
N PRO A 26 -1.41 4.81 -4.17
CA PRO A 26 -1.93 6.11 -3.83
C PRO A 26 -2.99 6.01 -2.72
N GLY A 27 -2.77 6.70 -1.60
CA GLY A 27 -3.75 6.82 -0.54
C GLY A 27 -4.74 7.96 -0.80
N PRO A 28 -5.81 8.05 0.02
CA PRO A 28 -6.73 9.16 -0.05
C PRO A 28 -6.04 10.50 0.23
N THR A 29 -6.63 11.58 -0.28
CA THR A 29 -6.22 12.95 0.07
C THR A 29 -7.21 13.52 1.08
N TYR A 30 -6.69 14.25 2.06
CA TYR A 30 -7.50 14.89 3.10
C TYR A 30 -7.29 16.39 3.10
N ASP A 31 -8.39 17.15 3.08
CA ASP A 31 -8.33 18.59 3.28
C ASP A 31 -8.23 18.91 4.77
N THR A 32 -7.04 19.29 5.20
CA THR A 32 -6.72 19.53 6.60
C THR A 32 -7.21 20.89 7.12
N LEU A 33 -7.61 21.81 6.24
CA LEU A 33 -8.16 23.12 6.63
C LEU A 33 -9.61 23.02 7.13
N GLY A 34 -10.42 22.14 6.55
CA GLY A 34 -11.85 22.00 6.88
C GLY A 34 -12.17 20.94 7.94
N THR A 35 -11.23 20.04 8.24
CA THR A 35 -11.49 18.84 9.05
C THR A 35 -10.90 18.89 10.47
N GLY A 36 -10.24 19.99 10.85
CA GLY A 36 -9.74 20.20 12.21
C GLY A 36 -8.47 19.40 12.56
N VAL A 37 -7.73 18.91 11.56
CA VAL A 37 -6.47 18.17 11.76
C VAL A 37 -5.37 19.06 12.35
N VAL A 38 -5.40 20.35 12.06
CA VAL A 38 -4.45 21.35 12.57
C VAL A 38 -5.19 22.39 13.40
N THR A 39 -4.77 22.57 14.66
CA THR A 39 -5.29 23.63 15.54
C THR A 39 -4.20 24.65 15.82
N VAL A 40 -4.45 25.92 15.49
CA VAL A 40 -3.54 27.04 15.76
C VAL A 40 -3.99 27.76 17.03
N SER A 41 -3.07 27.97 17.97
CA SER A 41 -3.33 28.70 19.22
C SER A 41 -2.42 29.92 19.37
N GLY A 42 -2.90 30.95 20.08
CA GLY A 42 -2.12 32.15 20.41
C GLY A 42 -1.92 33.16 19.26
N ARG A 43 -2.56 32.96 18.10
CA ARG A 43 -2.50 33.87 16.94
C ARG A 43 -3.85 33.93 16.22
N PRO A 44 -4.21 35.07 15.60
CA PRO A 44 -5.42 35.18 14.79
C PRO A 44 -5.35 34.26 13.56
N VAL A 45 -6.46 33.56 13.28
CA VAL A 45 -6.63 32.69 12.10
C VAL A 45 -7.54 33.41 11.11
N TYR A 46 -7.17 33.37 9.82
CA TYR A 46 -7.93 34.01 8.75
C TYR A 46 -8.72 32.96 7.97
N PRO A 47 -9.98 33.23 7.60
CA PRO A 47 -10.77 32.31 6.79
C PRO A 47 -10.17 32.20 5.39
N THR A 48 -9.96 30.95 4.94
CA THR A 48 -9.45 30.63 3.60
C THR A 48 -10.53 29.94 2.78
N THR A 49 -10.59 30.21 1.48
CA THR A 49 -11.49 29.54 0.53
C THR A 49 -10.83 28.37 -0.21
N GLY A 50 -9.54 28.13 0.02
CA GLY A 50 -8.77 27.07 -0.61
C GLY A 50 -8.72 25.77 0.21
N HIS A 51 -8.08 24.76 -0.37
CA HIS A 51 -7.87 23.44 0.23
C HIS A 51 -6.40 23.21 0.58
N LEU A 52 -6.13 22.58 1.72
CA LEU A 52 -4.78 22.11 2.07
C LEU A 52 -4.78 20.58 2.07
N GLN A 53 -4.46 20.04 0.90
CA GLN A 53 -4.47 18.61 0.66
C GLN A 53 -3.25 17.94 1.27
N MET A 54 -3.48 17.06 2.22
CA MET A 54 -2.50 16.08 2.68
C MET A 54 -2.63 14.83 1.81
N THR A 55 -1.57 14.46 1.12
CA THR A 55 -1.49 13.22 0.36
C THR A 55 -1.00 12.10 1.26
N THR A 56 -1.61 10.92 1.13
CA THR A 56 -1.18 9.72 1.87
C THR A 56 -0.77 8.62 0.90
N VAL A 57 0.04 7.68 1.37
CA VAL A 57 0.44 6.49 0.62
C VAL A 57 -0.03 5.28 1.43
N ASN A 58 -0.66 4.32 0.76
CA ASN A 58 -1.12 3.09 1.39
C ASN A 58 -0.05 1.99 1.25
N VAL A 59 0.17 1.21 2.31
CA VAL A 59 1.12 0.10 2.33
C VAL A 59 0.34 -1.20 2.45
N ILE A 60 0.44 -2.07 1.45
CA ILE A 60 -0.21 -3.38 1.41
C ILE A 60 0.85 -4.45 1.72
N ASP A 61 0.73 -5.08 2.90
CA ASP A 61 1.61 -6.18 3.35
C ASP A 61 0.95 -7.56 3.16
N GLY A 62 1.74 -8.63 3.29
CA GLY A 62 1.26 -10.01 3.19
C GLY A 62 0.97 -10.45 1.77
N LEU A 63 1.67 -9.88 0.79
CA LEU A 63 1.49 -10.23 -0.61
C LEU A 63 1.91 -11.67 -0.88
N LYS A 64 1.08 -12.38 -1.65
CA LYS A 64 1.38 -13.71 -2.20
C LYS A 64 1.96 -13.57 -3.60
N VAL A 65 2.59 -14.62 -4.12
CA VAL A 65 3.21 -14.62 -5.47
C VAL A 65 2.23 -14.15 -6.55
N LEU A 66 0.98 -14.64 -6.51
CA LEU A 66 -0.05 -14.23 -7.48
C LEU A 66 -0.44 -12.75 -7.33
N SER A 67 -0.49 -12.24 -6.10
CA SER A 67 -0.79 -10.84 -5.83
C SER A 67 0.34 -9.93 -6.32
N VAL A 68 1.60 -10.34 -6.16
CA VAL A 68 2.76 -9.60 -6.67
C VAL A 68 2.73 -9.52 -8.20
N LEU A 69 2.39 -10.61 -8.89
CA LEU A 69 2.25 -10.58 -10.35
C LEU A 69 1.15 -9.61 -10.78
N LYS A 70 0.05 -9.55 -10.03
CA LYS A 70 -1.04 -8.59 -10.28
C LYS A 70 -0.57 -7.14 -10.05
N SER A 71 0.07 -6.85 -8.92
CA SER A 71 0.61 -5.53 -8.59
C SER A 71 1.68 -5.06 -9.57
N TRP A 72 2.49 -5.98 -10.10
CA TRP A 72 3.51 -5.66 -11.10
C TRP A 72 2.91 -5.21 -12.44
N LEU A 73 1.69 -5.66 -12.76
CA LEU A 73 0.95 -5.25 -13.97
C LEU A 73 0.17 -3.94 -13.78
N ASP A 74 0.02 -3.46 -12.54
CA ASP A 74 -0.67 -2.21 -12.24
C ASP A 74 0.34 -1.04 -12.23
N PRO A 75 0.22 -0.05 -13.14
CA PRO A 75 1.14 1.08 -13.18
C PRO A 75 1.01 2.05 -11.99
N HIS A 76 -0.05 1.91 -11.18
CA HIS A 76 -0.27 2.73 -9.99
C HIS A 76 0.24 2.06 -8.71
N GLU A 77 0.70 0.82 -8.77
CA GLU A 77 1.28 0.12 -7.62
C GLU A 77 2.80 0.01 -7.77
N GLN A 78 3.53 0.29 -6.70
CA GLN A 78 4.97 0.10 -6.66
C GLN A 78 5.34 -1.00 -5.68
N LEU A 79 6.05 -2.02 -6.15
CA LEU A 79 6.55 -3.10 -5.31
C LEU A 79 7.90 -2.72 -4.68
N VAL A 80 8.02 -2.88 -3.37
CA VAL A 80 9.26 -2.65 -2.62
C VAL A 80 9.55 -3.78 -1.63
N PRO A 81 10.83 -4.03 -1.27
CA PRO A 81 11.19 -4.94 -0.20
C PRO A 81 10.54 -4.55 1.13
N ARG A 82 10.01 -5.53 1.87
CA ARG A 82 9.28 -5.30 3.13
C ARG A 82 10.15 -4.60 4.17
N ASP A 83 11.42 -4.97 4.24
CA ASP A 83 12.45 -4.43 5.13
C ASP A 83 12.75 -2.94 4.89
N ALA A 84 12.44 -2.41 3.70
CA ALA A 84 12.55 -0.98 3.42
C ALA A 84 11.51 -0.13 4.17
N ILE A 85 10.36 -0.73 4.53
CA ILE A 85 9.26 -0.05 5.24
C ILE A 85 9.16 -0.52 6.70
N PHE A 86 9.37 -1.81 6.94
CA PHE A 86 9.34 -2.45 8.25
C PHE A 86 10.73 -3.02 8.56
N PRO A 87 11.60 -2.24 9.24
CA PRO A 87 12.93 -2.72 9.61
C PRO A 87 12.84 -4.00 10.45
N PRO A 88 13.77 -4.95 10.28
CA PRO A 88 13.89 -6.06 11.21
C PRO A 88 14.24 -5.52 12.60
N GLU A 89 13.53 -5.99 13.61
CA GLU A 89 13.76 -5.70 15.03
C GLU A 89 15.02 -6.38 15.59
#